data_AF-A0A7J6KWV6-F1
#
_entry.id   AF-A0A7J6KWV6-F1
#
_cell.length_a   1.000
_cell.length_b   1.000
_cell.length_c   1.000
_cell.angle_alpha   90.00
_cell.angle_beta   90.00
_cell.angle_gamma   90.00
#
_symmetry.space_group_name_H-M   'P 1'
#
loop_
_entity.id
_entity.type
_entity.pdbx_description
1 polymer ?
#
loop_
_entity_poly.entity_id
_entity_poly.type
_entity_poly.pdbx_seq_one_letter_code
_entity_poly.pdbx_strand_id
1 'polypeptide(L)'
;PSAVKANRAALGGRLRLVITGGRPLPIQLHQTLKQTSLRCAVVNCLTIPECGGVALLTSEADYRCGLAGGPIASLDMRLVDASDKCGIRDCSVAHVDAQTCELRPRGELCVRGNSVSPGYFRRPQATRLRFDSAGWFHTGDIVEVLPAGAVKLFDERICDQLDLGDGRMVSASRVEQAYEKHCSGIEQCVVFGSSKAETMIALVVPCVQAAKEWATEAEILFHVDELLESDWLRMRIMKEMERLPLDVLPKGHKYRVNDVELVKEPFSVACGTITAAVGRRYRRSEIMLQNRDKIEAALRRLPLLAPPKSDYLNVAELITPRRTTGKYGDDIFTGSTALCSDFRRQSASTPETQSFGDDDPRLSV
;
A
#
# COMPACT_ATOMS: atom_id res chain seq x y z
N PRO A 1 -2.31 -35.37 5.77
CA PRO A 1 -2.00 -36.07 4.49
C PRO A 1 -3.21 -36.16 3.54
N SER A 2 -4.40 -36.54 4.03
CA SER A 2 -5.65 -36.59 3.27
C SER A 2 -6.09 -35.23 2.73
N ALA A 3 -6.06 -34.18 3.57
CA ALA A 3 -6.41 -32.82 3.18
C ALA A 3 -5.50 -32.25 2.07
N VAL A 4 -4.19 -32.46 2.15
CA VAL A 4 -3.23 -32.07 1.10
C VAL A 4 -3.58 -32.73 -0.24
N LYS A 5 -3.91 -34.03 -0.22
CA LYS A 5 -4.26 -34.77 -1.43
C LYS A 5 -5.56 -34.26 -2.04
N ALA A 6 -6.55 -33.95 -1.22
CA ALA A 6 -7.82 -33.35 -1.66
C ALA A 6 -7.61 -31.95 -2.26
N ASN A 7 -6.88 -31.07 -1.58
CA ASN A 7 -6.57 -29.72 -2.05
C ASN A 7 -5.78 -29.73 -3.37
N ARG A 8 -4.78 -30.62 -3.48
CA ARG A 8 -4.04 -30.78 -4.72
C ARG A 8 -4.93 -31.32 -5.84
N ALA A 9 -5.79 -32.30 -5.56
CA ALA A 9 -6.72 -32.84 -6.54
C ALA A 9 -7.70 -31.77 -7.07
N ALA A 10 -8.20 -30.91 -6.18
CA ALA A 10 -9.04 -29.77 -6.56
C ALA A 10 -8.33 -28.78 -7.52
N LEU A 11 -7.00 -28.70 -7.47
CA LEU A 11 -6.15 -27.89 -8.35
C LEU A 11 -5.51 -28.70 -9.50
N GLY A 12 -6.04 -29.89 -9.81
CA GLY A 12 -5.57 -30.73 -10.93
C GLY A 12 -4.36 -31.62 -10.64
N GLY A 13 -3.95 -31.74 -9.36
CA GLY A 13 -2.97 -32.72 -8.84
C GLY A 13 -1.50 -32.47 -9.15
N ARG A 14 -1.21 -31.65 -10.17
CA ARG A 14 0.14 -31.43 -10.73
C ARG A 14 0.77 -30.08 -10.35
N LEU A 15 0.21 -29.38 -9.36
CA LEU A 15 0.75 -28.09 -8.90
C LEU A 15 2.18 -28.25 -8.34
N ARG A 16 3.12 -27.45 -8.85
CA ARG A 16 4.55 -27.46 -8.49
C ARG A 16 5.05 -26.16 -7.89
N LEU A 17 4.51 -25.03 -8.35
CA LEU A 17 4.90 -23.68 -7.93
C LEU A 17 3.64 -22.82 -7.85
N VAL A 18 3.57 -22.01 -6.80
CA VAL A 18 2.58 -20.95 -6.64
C VAL A 18 3.34 -19.64 -6.56
N ILE A 19 3.02 -18.72 -7.45
CA ILE A 19 3.54 -17.35 -7.40
C ILE A 19 2.41 -16.45 -6.93
N THR A 20 2.68 -15.65 -5.89
CA THR A 20 1.75 -14.66 -5.37
C THR A 20 2.31 -13.25 -5.57
N GLY A 21 1.43 -12.29 -5.80
CA GLY A 21 1.79 -10.89 -6.05
C GLY A 21 0.57 -9.98 -6.00
N GLY A 22 0.78 -8.67 -6.19
CA GLY A 22 -0.27 -7.65 -6.16
C GLY A 22 -0.62 -7.10 -4.78
N ARG A 23 -0.73 -7.96 -3.75
CA ARG A 23 -0.91 -7.53 -2.33
C ARG A 23 -0.04 -8.36 -1.39
N PRO A 24 0.33 -7.82 -0.22
CA PRO A 24 0.93 -8.62 0.84
C PRO A 24 0.05 -9.82 1.17
N LEU A 25 0.62 -11.03 1.11
CA LEU A 25 -0.08 -12.25 1.47
C LEU A 25 -0.23 -12.32 3.00
N PRO A 26 -1.46 -12.45 3.56
CA PRO A 26 -1.65 -12.57 5.00
C PRO A 26 -0.79 -13.70 5.57
N ILE A 27 -0.13 -13.44 6.71
CA ILE A 27 0.88 -14.35 7.26
C ILE A 27 0.28 -15.74 7.54
N GLN A 28 -0.93 -15.80 8.09
CA GLN A 28 -1.63 -17.05 8.40
C GLN A 28 -1.95 -17.85 7.13
N LEU A 29 -2.35 -17.17 6.05
CA LEU A 29 -2.61 -17.81 4.77
C LEU A 29 -1.29 -18.32 4.15
N HIS A 30 -0.23 -17.52 4.21
CA HIS A 30 1.09 -17.91 3.72
C HIS A 30 1.61 -19.15 4.45
N GLN A 31 1.50 -19.19 5.78
CA GLN A 31 1.84 -20.35 6.61
C GLN A 31 1.03 -21.58 6.18
N THR A 32 -0.28 -21.43 6.02
CA THR A 32 -1.18 -22.50 5.59
C THR A 32 -0.82 -23.06 4.21
N LEU A 33 -0.46 -22.21 3.26
CA LEU A 33 -0.03 -22.62 1.92
C LEU A 33 1.30 -23.39 1.95
N LYS A 34 2.30 -22.87 2.68
CA LYS A 34 3.63 -23.49 2.79
C LYS A 34 3.63 -24.79 3.61
N GLN A 35 2.89 -24.84 4.72
CA GLN A 35 2.98 -25.93 5.69
C GLN A 35 1.98 -27.06 5.43
N THR A 36 0.72 -26.74 5.10
CA THR A 36 -0.38 -27.70 5.28
C THR A 36 -1.22 -27.96 4.04
N SER A 37 -1.20 -27.08 3.03
CA SER A 37 -2.22 -27.12 1.97
C SER A 37 -1.76 -27.73 0.65
N LEU A 38 -0.57 -27.38 0.15
CA LEU A 38 -0.23 -27.63 -1.26
C LEU A 38 1.04 -28.46 -1.50
N ARG A 39 1.96 -28.56 -0.53
CA ARG A 39 3.28 -29.21 -0.69
C ARG A 39 3.99 -28.77 -1.99
N CYS A 40 3.97 -27.47 -2.27
CA CYS A 40 4.64 -26.87 -3.42
C CYS A 40 5.37 -25.61 -2.97
N ALA A 41 6.35 -25.17 -3.75
CA ALA A 41 7.01 -23.89 -3.49
C ALA A 41 5.98 -22.76 -3.60
N VAL A 42 6.02 -21.84 -2.65
CA VAL A 42 5.20 -20.62 -2.65
C VAL A 42 6.15 -19.44 -2.67
N VAL A 43 6.13 -18.73 -3.78
CA VAL A 43 7.00 -17.60 -4.05
C VAL A 43 6.18 -16.32 -4.00
N ASN A 44 6.60 -15.37 -3.18
CA ASN A 44 6.00 -14.06 -3.08
C ASN A 44 6.78 -13.06 -3.92
N CYS A 45 6.05 -12.21 -4.63
CA CYS A 45 6.60 -11.16 -5.46
C CYS A 45 6.05 -9.80 -5.04
N LEU A 46 6.94 -8.82 -4.87
CA LEU A 46 6.50 -7.43 -4.94
C LEU A 46 6.38 -7.07 -6.42
N THR A 47 5.16 -6.80 -6.86
CA THR A 47 4.88 -6.47 -8.26
C THR A 47 4.68 -4.98 -8.46
N ILE A 48 5.44 -4.39 -9.37
CA ILE A 48 5.40 -2.96 -9.70
C ILE A 48 5.38 -2.84 -11.24
N PRO A 49 4.34 -2.24 -11.85
CA PRO A 49 4.25 -2.08 -13.30
C PRO A 49 5.45 -1.32 -13.89
N GLU A 50 5.91 -0.29 -13.19
CA GLU A 50 7.07 0.51 -13.56
C GLU A 50 8.39 -0.28 -13.54
N CYS A 51 8.41 -1.50 -13.01
CA CYS A 51 9.56 -2.41 -12.99
C CYS A 51 9.42 -3.60 -13.96
N GLY A 52 8.47 -3.54 -14.90
CA GLY A 52 8.21 -4.64 -15.83
C GLY A 52 7.45 -5.81 -15.21
N GLY A 53 6.84 -5.60 -14.04
CA GLY A 53 5.99 -6.60 -13.38
C GLY A 53 6.51 -7.00 -12.01
N VAL A 54 7.70 -7.57 -11.91
CA VAL A 54 8.28 -8.06 -10.64
C VAL A 54 9.47 -7.20 -10.24
N ALA A 55 9.47 -6.69 -9.01
CA ALA A 55 10.58 -5.93 -8.44
C ALA A 55 11.39 -6.77 -7.45
N LEU A 56 10.70 -7.39 -6.49
CA LEU A 56 11.30 -8.28 -5.49
C LEU A 56 10.69 -9.68 -5.58
N LEU A 57 11.48 -10.70 -5.26
CA LEU A 57 11.11 -12.10 -5.31
C LEU A 57 11.71 -12.89 -4.13
N THR A 58 10.89 -13.71 -3.47
CA THR A 58 11.40 -14.69 -2.49
C THR A 58 11.98 -15.92 -3.19
N SER A 59 13.05 -16.50 -2.65
CA SER A 59 13.54 -17.81 -3.11
C SER A 59 12.51 -18.92 -2.87
N GLU A 60 12.44 -19.90 -3.77
CA GLU A 60 11.64 -21.11 -3.59
C GLU A 60 12.01 -21.89 -2.31
N ALA A 61 13.27 -21.77 -1.88
CA ALA A 61 13.77 -22.40 -0.66
C ALA A 61 13.50 -21.58 0.61
N ASP A 62 12.95 -20.38 0.50
CA ASP A 62 12.64 -19.55 1.67
C ASP A 62 11.34 -20.02 2.33
N TYR A 63 11.42 -20.63 3.51
CA TYR A 63 10.25 -21.09 4.26
C TYR A 63 9.63 -20.01 5.15
N ARG A 64 10.26 -18.83 5.26
CA ARG A 64 9.74 -17.73 6.06
C ARG A 64 8.48 -17.15 5.41
N CYS A 65 7.59 -16.62 6.24
CA CYS A 65 6.32 -16.04 5.80
C CYS A 65 6.33 -14.52 5.99
N GLY A 66 5.58 -13.81 5.14
CA GLY A 66 5.45 -12.34 5.17
C GLY A 66 6.61 -11.56 4.55
N LEU A 67 7.53 -12.22 3.84
CA LEU A 67 8.64 -11.56 3.14
C LEU A 67 8.30 -11.27 1.68
N ALA A 68 8.91 -10.22 1.15
CA ALA A 68 8.91 -9.87 -0.28
C ALA A 68 10.17 -10.40 -1.00
N GLY A 69 11.22 -10.76 -0.25
CA GLY A 69 12.43 -11.38 -0.79
C GLY A 69 13.51 -10.37 -1.17
N GLY A 70 14.23 -10.61 -2.25
CA GLY A 70 15.31 -9.73 -2.74
C GLY A 70 15.02 -9.21 -4.15
N PRO A 71 15.81 -8.23 -4.66
CA PRO A 71 15.60 -7.70 -5.99
C PRO A 71 15.87 -8.76 -7.06
N ILE A 72 15.12 -8.70 -8.16
CA ILE A 72 15.42 -9.52 -9.32
C ILE A 72 16.75 -9.08 -9.97
N ALA A 73 17.39 -9.98 -10.72
CA ALA A 73 18.74 -9.76 -11.26
C ALA A 73 18.89 -8.50 -12.12
N SER A 74 17.80 -7.99 -12.71
CA SER A 74 17.80 -6.78 -13.53
C SER A 74 17.66 -5.47 -12.73
N LEU A 75 17.58 -5.53 -11.40
CA LEU A 75 17.33 -4.38 -10.53
C LEU A 75 18.37 -4.24 -9.42
N ASP A 76 18.88 -3.03 -9.29
CA ASP A 76 19.47 -2.52 -8.06
C ASP A 76 18.35 -2.01 -7.14
N MET A 77 18.52 -2.14 -5.83
CA MET A 77 17.65 -1.53 -4.82
C MET A 77 18.44 -0.69 -3.82
N ARG A 78 17.82 0.34 -3.29
CA ARG A 78 18.29 1.08 -2.12
C ARG A 78 17.12 1.51 -1.25
N LEU A 79 17.40 1.83 0.01
CA LEU A 79 16.46 2.49 0.89
C LEU A 79 16.75 3.99 0.95
N VAL A 80 15.69 4.78 0.92
CA VAL A 80 15.74 6.22 1.17
C VAL A 80 14.95 6.49 2.44
N ASP A 81 15.50 7.32 3.34
CA ASP A 81 14.79 7.71 4.55
C ASP A 81 13.49 8.42 4.17
N ALA A 82 12.39 7.96 4.76
CA ALA A 82 11.05 8.44 4.51
C ALA A 82 10.31 8.79 5.80
N SER A 83 11.02 8.92 6.94
CA SER A 83 10.46 9.31 8.25
C SER A 83 9.51 10.50 8.13
N ASP A 84 9.96 11.57 7.44
CA ASP A 84 9.20 12.80 7.21
C ASP A 84 7.95 12.63 6.33
N LYS A 85 7.90 11.57 5.51
CA LYS A 85 6.85 11.33 4.52
C LYS A 85 5.83 10.29 4.98
N CYS A 86 6.23 9.34 5.80
CA CYS A 86 5.39 8.22 6.20
C CYS A 86 4.81 8.34 7.61
N GLY A 87 5.37 9.21 8.47
CA GLY A 87 4.91 9.40 9.85
C GLY A 87 5.11 8.20 10.78
N ILE A 88 5.87 7.20 10.34
CA ILE A 88 6.32 6.09 11.16
C ILE A 88 7.53 6.58 11.95
N ARG A 89 7.41 6.65 13.29
CA ARG A 89 8.46 7.13 14.20
C ARG A 89 9.81 6.42 14.03
N ASP A 90 9.77 5.17 13.59
CA ASP A 90 10.94 4.30 13.46
C ASP A 90 11.31 4.02 12.00
N CYS A 91 10.80 4.79 11.03
CA CYS A 91 11.17 4.62 9.62
C CYS A 91 12.45 5.38 9.32
N SER A 92 13.58 4.77 9.65
CA SER A 92 14.90 5.27 9.29
C SER A 92 15.79 4.15 8.79
N VAL A 93 16.69 4.49 7.86
CA VAL A 93 17.70 3.57 7.35
C VAL A 93 18.68 3.11 8.44
N ALA A 94 18.76 3.85 9.55
CA ALA A 94 19.54 3.49 10.73
C ALA A 94 18.71 2.79 11.83
N HIS A 95 17.47 2.38 11.54
CA HIS A 95 16.59 1.78 12.55
C HIS A 95 17.19 0.49 13.14
N VAL A 96 17.16 0.40 14.48
CA VAL A 96 17.55 -0.77 15.25
C VAL A 96 16.33 -1.28 16.00
N ASP A 97 16.07 -2.58 15.90
CA ASP A 97 14.98 -3.23 16.60
C ASP A 97 15.26 -3.23 18.11
N ALA A 98 14.37 -2.62 18.90
CA ALA A 98 14.58 -2.46 20.34
C ALA A 98 14.56 -3.79 21.11
N GLN A 99 13.96 -4.85 20.55
CA GLN A 99 13.87 -6.17 21.20
C GLN A 99 15.07 -7.05 20.83
N THR A 100 15.46 -7.04 19.56
CA THR A 100 16.57 -7.89 19.09
C THR A 100 17.92 -7.19 19.07
N CYS A 101 17.96 -5.86 19.23
CA CYS A 101 19.14 -5.01 19.07
C CYS A 101 19.82 -5.17 17.69
N GLU A 102 19.08 -5.64 16.68
CA GLU A 102 19.57 -5.84 15.33
C GLU A 102 19.28 -4.61 14.47
N LEU A 103 20.22 -4.27 13.58
CA LEU A 103 19.96 -3.26 12.54
C LEU A 103 18.87 -3.79 11.59
N ARG A 104 17.77 -3.05 11.52
CA ARG A 104 16.63 -3.32 10.64
C ARG A 104 16.28 -2.07 9.85
N PRO A 105 17.06 -1.72 8.82
CA PRO A 105 16.85 -0.49 8.06
C PRO A 105 15.43 -0.41 7.52
N ARG A 106 14.78 0.75 7.72
CA ARG A 106 13.43 1.03 7.24
C ARG A 106 13.42 2.28 6.37
N GLY A 107 12.74 2.22 5.23
CA GLY A 107 12.69 3.37 4.34
C GLY A 107 11.86 3.09 3.09
N GLU A 108 11.77 4.11 2.24
CA GLU A 108 11.20 3.98 0.91
C GLU A 108 12.10 3.08 0.05
N LEU A 109 11.52 2.03 -0.53
CA LEU A 109 12.18 1.22 -1.54
C LEU A 109 12.35 2.05 -2.83
N CYS A 110 13.61 2.24 -3.24
CA CYS A 110 13.94 2.83 -4.53
C CYS A 110 14.65 1.79 -5.39
N VAL A 111 14.30 1.71 -6.67
CA VAL A 111 14.85 0.71 -7.59
C VAL A 111 15.36 1.35 -8.87
N ARG A 112 16.36 0.72 -9.48
CA ARG A 112 16.94 1.15 -10.75
C ARG A 112 17.42 -0.08 -11.52
N GLY A 113 17.30 -0.07 -12.84
CA GLY A 113 17.83 -1.14 -13.67
C GLY A 113 17.10 -1.30 -14.99
N ASN A 114 17.46 -2.33 -15.75
CA ASN A 114 17.03 -2.48 -17.14
C ASN A 114 15.52 -2.75 -17.28
N SER A 115 14.88 -3.27 -16.23
CA SER A 115 13.44 -3.51 -16.23
C SER A 115 12.62 -2.30 -15.76
N VAL A 116 13.25 -1.19 -15.38
CA VAL A 116 12.55 0.03 -14.96
C VAL A 116 12.09 0.83 -16.18
N SER A 117 10.82 1.23 -16.19
CA SER A 117 10.21 2.08 -17.20
C SER A 117 10.94 3.43 -17.32
N PRO A 118 11.05 4.02 -18.53
CA PRO A 118 11.60 5.36 -18.70
C PRO A 118 10.69 6.47 -18.15
N GLY A 119 9.44 6.15 -17.79
CA GLY A 119 8.50 7.10 -17.21
C GLY A 119 7.05 6.88 -17.64
N TYR A 120 6.22 7.89 -17.37
CA TYR A 120 4.79 7.85 -17.70
C TYR A 120 4.52 8.55 -19.04
N PHE A 121 3.84 7.85 -19.96
CA PHE A 121 3.53 8.35 -21.29
C PHE A 121 2.78 9.69 -21.25
N ARG A 122 3.31 10.71 -21.93
CA ARG A 122 2.79 12.09 -21.98
C ARG A 122 2.57 12.74 -20.60
N ARG A 123 3.27 12.27 -19.57
CA ARG A 123 3.18 12.80 -18.20
C ARG A 123 4.57 13.11 -17.63
N PRO A 124 5.27 14.13 -18.16
CA PRO A 124 6.63 14.45 -17.76
C PRO A 124 6.73 14.94 -16.31
N GLN A 125 5.71 15.64 -15.80
CA GLN A 125 5.68 16.07 -14.39
C GLN A 125 5.56 14.87 -13.44
N ALA A 126 4.64 13.94 -13.69
CA ALA A 126 4.49 12.72 -12.88
C ALA A 126 5.75 11.85 -12.93
N THR A 127 6.46 11.85 -14.07
CA THR A 127 7.73 11.15 -14.23
C THR A 127 8.79 11.77 -13.32
N ARG A 128 9.01 13.09 -13.39
CA ARG A 128 9.98 13.79 -12.52
C ARG A 128 9.68 13.68 -11.03
N LEU A 129 8.42 13.46 -10.65
CA LEU A 129 8.05 13.25 -9.25
C LEU A 129 8.43 11.86 -8.72
N ARG A 130 8.62 10.88 -9.60
CA ARG A 130 8.90 9.49 -9.23
C ARG A 130 10.31 9.02 -9.57
N PHE A 131 11.02 9.76 -10.42
CA PHE A 131 12.39 9.46 -10.81
C PHE A 131 13.28 10.61 -10.35
N ASP A 132 14.32 10.28 -9.57
CA ASP A 132 15.30 11.26 -9.14
C ASP A 132 16.34 11.56 -10.24
N SER A 133 17.21 12.54 -9.99
CA SER A 133 18.28 12.93 -10.91
C SER A 133 19.33 11.83 -11.14
N ALA A 134 19.41 10.83 -10.25
CA ALA A 134 20.32 9.69 -10.35
C ALA A 134 19.67 8.47 -11.03
N GLY A 135 18.44 8.61 -11.53
CA GLY A 135 17.70 7.57 -12.25
C GLY A 135 17.04 6.52 -11.35
N TRP A 136 16.90 6.78 -10.06
CA TRP A 136 16.18 5.90 -9.14
C TRP A 136 14.68 6.14 -9.20
N PHE A 137 13.92 5.06 -9.34
CA PHE A 137 12.48 5.06 -9.25
C PHE A 137 12.02 4.90 -7.79
N HIS A 138 11.29 5.91 -7.31
CA HIS A 138 10.65 5.97 -6.00
C HIS A 138 9.32 5.20 -6.01
N THR A 139 9.34 3.99 -5.45
CA THR A 139 8.17 3.09 -5.46
C THR A 139 7.01 3.62 -4.62
N GLY A 140 7.32 4.41 -3.58
CA GLY A 140 6.37 4.80 -2.55
C GLY A 140 6.01 3.69 -1.56
N ASP A 141 6.68 2.54 -1.61
CA ASP A 141 6.52 1.41 -0.70
C ASP A 141 7.55 1.51 0.44
N ILE A 142 7.09 1.46 1.70
CA ILE A 142 8.00 1.36 2.85
C ILE A 142 8.34 -0.09 3.08
N VAL A 143 9.64 -0.37 3.23
CA VAL A 143 10.12 -1.72 3.49
C VAL A 143 11.10 -1.72 4.66
N GLU A 144 11.22 -2.88 5.28
CA GLU A 144 12.21 -3.21 6.29
C GLU A 144 13.19 -4.24 5.70
N VAL A 145 14.48 -3.98 5.82
CA VAL A 145 15.51 -4.97 5.47
C VAL A 145 15.90 -5.74 6.72
N LEU A 146 15.73 -7.05 6.67
CA LEU A 146 16.14 -7.95 7.75
C LEU A 146 17.66 -8.17 7.72
N PRO A 147 18.29 -8.59 8.84
CA PRO A 147 19.74 -8.80 8.91
C PRO A 147 20.30 -9.75 7.84
N ALA A 148 19.50 -10.72 7.38
CA ALA A 148 19.85 -11.64 6.31
C ALA A 148 19.66 -11.05 4.88
N GLY A 149 19.43 -9.74 4.75
CA GLY A 149 19.22 -9.04 3.48
C GLY A 149 17.83 -9.23 2.86
N ALA A 150 16.95 -10.02 3.48
CA ALA A 150 15.60 -10.23 2.98
C ALA A 150 14.72 -9.00 3.28
N VAL A 151 13.96 -8.58 2.28
CA VAL A 151 13.05 -7.43 2.38
C VAL A 151 11.68 -7.91 2.86
N LYS A 152 11.15 -7.18 3.85
CA LYS A 152 9.79 -7.31 4.35
C LYS A 152 9.03 -6.03 4.00
N LEU A 153 7.86 -6.17 3.40
CA LEU A 153 6.98 -5.02 3.18
C LEU A 153 6.45 -4.55 4.53
N PHE A 154 6.64 -3.27 4.82
CA PHE A 154 5.88 -2.60 5.85
C PHE A 154 4.55 -2.23 5.20
N ASP A 155 3.42 -2.63 5.78
CA ASP A 155 2.06 -2.56 5.19
C ASP A 155 1.52 -1.11 5.10
N GLU A 156 2.39 -0.16 4.72
CA GLU A 156 2.17 1.26 4.71
C GLU A 156 2.87 1.84 3.47
N ARG A 157 2.09 2.15 2.42
CA ARG A 157 2.61 2.95 1.30
C ARG A 157 2.60 4.40 1.72
N ILE A 158 3.61 5.17 1.30
CA ILE A 158 3.67 6.62 1.56
C ILE A 158 2.41 7.31 1.01
N CYS A 159 1.93 6.90 -0.16
CA CYS A 159 0.72 7.46 -0.77
C CYS A 159 -0.60 7.03 -0.09
N ASP A 160 -0.54 6.10 0.86
CA ASP A 160 -1.69 5.66 1.65
C ASP A 160 -1.81 6.39 2.99
N GLN A 161 -0.80 7.18 3.35
CA GLN A 161 -0.78 7.94 4.60
C GLN A 161 -1.52 9.27 4.44
N LEU A 162 -2.45 9.52 5.36
CA LEU A 162 -3.21 10.76 5.49
C LEU A 162 -2.57 11.62 6.59
N ASP A 163 -2.23 12.86 6.24
CA ASP A 163 -1.77 13.88 7.19
C ASP A 163 -2.97 14.63 7.77
N LEU A 164 -3.15 14.52 9.09
CA LEU A 164 -4.23 15.22 9.79
C LEU A 164 -3.83 16.62 10.26
N GLY A 165 -2.61 17.10 10.01
CA GLY A 165 -2.18 18.46 10.32
C GLY A 165 -1.71 18.68 11.77
N ASP A 166 -2.13 17.83 12.71
CA ASP A 166 -1.68 17.85 14.12
C ASP A 166 -0.43 16.97 14.37
N GLY A 167 0.23 16.55 13.30
CA GLY A 167 1.38 15.65 13.34
C GLY A 167 1.03 14.17 13.39
N ARG A 168 -0.26 13.79 13.37
CA ARG A 168 -0.67 12.39 13.15
C ARG A 168 -0.68 12.04 11.66
N MET A 169 -0.11 10.87 11.35
CA MET A 169 -0.19 10.23 10.05
C MET A 169 -0.97 8.92 10.18
N VAL A 170 -1.95 8.73 9.30
CA VAL A 170 -2.89 7.60 9.34
C VAL A 170 -2.86 6.81 8.03
N SER A 171 -2.65 5.50 8.09
CA SER A 171 -2.86 4.63 6.93
C SER A 171 -4.35 4.49 6.65
N ALA A 172 -4.80 5.08 5.53
CA ALA A 172 -6.19 5.03 5.09
C ALA A 172 -6.63 3.57 4.90
N SER A 173 -5.82 2.76 4.20
CA SER A 173 -6.21 1.38 3.87
C SER A 173 -6.43 0.49 5.09
N ARG A 174 -5.71 0.73 6.21
CA ARG A 174 -5.93 -0.03 7.44
C ARG A 174 -7.22 0.37 8.14
N VAL A 175 -7.53 1.66 8.17
CA VAL A 175 -8.78 2.16 8.74
C VAL A 175 -9.96 1.67 7.90
N GLU A 176 -9.87 1.77 6.57
CA GLU A 176 -10.87 1.25 5.63
C GLU A 176 -11.12 -0.26 5.85
N GLN A 177 -10.06 -1.07 5.88
CA GLN A 177 -10.17 -2.53 6.11
C GLN A 177 -10.74 -2.89 7.49
N ALA A 178 -10.42 -2.11 8.53
CA ALA A 178 -10.98 -2.32 9.86
C ALA A 178 -12.51 -2.11 9.86
N TYR A 179 -12.97 -1.04 9.22
CA TYR A 179 -14.41 -0.77 9.10
C TYR A 179 -15.13 -1.78 8.21
N GLU A 180 -14.60 -2.09 7.02
CA GLU A 180 -15.19 -3.08 6.10
C GLU A 180 -15.29 -4.49 6.73
N LYS A 181 -14.36 -4.85 7.62
CA LYS A 181 -14.34 -6.18 8.24
C LYS A 181 -15.24 -6.29 9.47
N HIS A 182 -15.38 -5.21 10.24
CA HIS A 182 -15.98 -5.26 11.56
C HIS A 182 -17.32 -4.52 11.67
N CYS A 183 -17.68 -3.67 10.71
CA CYS A 183 -18.99 -3.02 10.65
C CYS A 183 -19.88 -3.71 9.61
N SER A 184 -20.96 -4.32 10.07
CA SER A 184 -21.91 -5.05 9.22
C SER A 184 -22.67 -4.14 8.26
N GLY A 185 -22.85 -2.85 8.60
CA GLY A 185 -23.49 -1.86 7.74
C GLY A 185 -22.63 -1.35 6.60
N ILE A 186 -21.36 -1.73 6.51
CA ILE A 186 -20.39 -1.17 5.56
C ILE A 186 -20.02 -2.25 4.53
N GLU A 187 -20.32 -2.00 3.25
CA GLU A 187 -19.86 -2.83 2.15
C GLU A 187 -18.49 -2.37 1.63
N GLN A 188 -18.32 -1.06 1.46
CA GLN A 188 -17.07 -0.43 1.04
C GLN A 188 -16.87 0.88 1.79
N CYS A 189 -15.62 1.18 2.14
CA CYS A 189 -15.28 2.40 2.87
C CYS A 189 -14.02 3.04 2.29
N VAL A 190 -14.07 4.36 2.08
CA VAL A 190 -12.93 5.14 1.59
C VAL A 190 -12.74 6.33 2.51
N VAL A 191 -11.56 6.42 3.13
CA VAL A 191 -11.25 7.43 4.14
C VAL A 191 -10.43 8.57 3.52
N PHE A 192 -10.78 9.80 3.91
CA PHE A 192 -10.07 11.02 3.56
C PHE A 192 -9.66 11.76 4.83
N GLY A 193 -8.48 12.39 4.80
CA GLY A 193 -7.96 13.19 5.90
C GLY A 193 -8.07 14.67 5.59
N SER A 194 -8.44 15.47 6.57
CA SER A 194 -8.42 16.93 6.46
C SER A 194 -7.44 17.52 7.46
N SER A 195 -6.31 18.02 6.95
CA SER A 195 -5.33 18.75 7.76
C SER A 195 -5.84 20.06 8.34
N LYS A 196 -6.91 20.64 7.75
CA LYS A 196 -7.55 21.87 8.24
C LYS A 196 -8.50 21.64 9.40
N ALA A 197 -9.10 20.45 9.44
CA ALA A 197 -10.08 20.09 10.45
C ALA A 197 -9.52 19.11 11.48
N GLU A 198 -8.26 18.68 11.34
CA GLU A 198 -7.61 17.68 12.19
C GLU A 198 -8.39 16.37 12.38
N THR A 199 -9.17 16.02 11.35
CA THR A 199 -10.21 14.99 11.39
C THR A 199 -10.23 14.17 10.11
N MET A 200 -10.85 12.99 10.19
CA MET A 200 -11.07 12.10 9.06
C MET A 200 -12.54 12.04 8.71
N ILE A 201 -12.83 11.98 7.42
CA ILE A 201 -14.17 11.70 6.88
C ILE A 201 -14.13 10.40 6.09
N ALA A 202 -15.25 9.72 5.95
CA ALA A 202 -15.33 8.57 5.05
C ALA A 202 -16.53 8.64 4.10
N LEU A 203 -16.32 8.15 2.89
CA LEU A 203 -17.40 7.77 1.97
C LEU A 203 -17.69 6.29 2.18
N VAL A 204 -18.94 5.98 2.50
CA VAL A 204 -19.39 4.63 2.83
C VAL A 204 -20.41 4.17 1.81
N VAL A 205 -20.15 3.01 1.19
CA VAL A 205 -21.18 2.26 0.47
C VAL A 205 -21.85 1.34 1.49
N PRO A 206 -23.13 1.58 1.84
CA PRO A 206 -23.83 0.81 2.84
C PRO A 206 -24.13 -0.61 2.34
N CYS A 207 -24.02 -1.60 3.24
CA CYS A 207 -24.48 -2.95 2.97
C CYS A 207 -26.02 -2.97 2.90
N VAL A 208 -26.56 -3.20 1.70
CA VAL A 208 -28.01 -3.17 1.45
C VAL A 208 -28.76 -4.18 2.32
N GLN A 209 -28.17 -5.35 2.56
CA GLN A 209 -28.79 -6.39 3.39
C GLN A 209 -28.92 -5.94 4.85
N ALA A 210 -27.82 -5.46 5.45
CA ALA A 210 -27.82 -4.97 6.83
C ALA A 210 -28.73 -3.75 7.01
N ALA A 211 -28.74 -2.83 6.02
CA ALA A 211 -29.61 -1.66 6.05
C ALA A 211 -31.11 -2.05 6.10
N LYS A 212 -31.53 -3.03 5.28
CA LYS A 212 -32.91 -3.54 5.26
C LYS A 212 -33.30 -4.20 6.58
N GLU A 213 -32.40 -5.00 7.15
CA GLU A 213 -32.62 -5.67 8.44
C GLU A 213 -32.83 -4.64 9.54
N TRP A 214 -31.94 -3.65 9.65
CA TRP A 214 -32.06 -2.61 10.68
C TRP A 214 -33.29 -1.74 10.53
N ALA A 215 -33.67 -1.39 9.30
CA ALA A 215 -34.85 -0.57 9.08
C ALA A 215 -36.14 -1.34 9.40
N THR A 216 -36.15 -2.66 9.17
CA THR A 216 -37.25 -3.55 9.56
C THR A 216 -37.32 -3.70 11.09
N GLU A 217 -36.19 -3.89 11.77
CA GLU A 217 -36.10 -3.92 13.24
C GLU A 217 -36.55 -2.62 13.90
N ALA A 218 -36.33 -1.49 13.22
CA ALA A 218 -36.75 -0.17 13.67
C ALA A 218 -38.19 0.19 13.27
N GLU A 219 -38.93 -0.73 12.64
CA GLU A 219 -40.30 -0.55 12.13
C GLU A 219 -40.44 0.68 11.19
N ILE A 220 -39.38 0.98 10.44
CA ILE A 220 -39.36 2.08 9.46
C ILE A 220 -39.88 1.52 8.14
N LEU A 221 -40.86 2.20 7.54
CA LEU A 221 -41.25 1.96 6.14
C LEU A 221 -40.24 2.65 5.23
N PHE A 222 -39.67 1.93 4.27
CA PHE A 222 -38.66 2.49 3.38
C PHE A 222 -38.77 1.96 1.96
N HIS A 223 -38.48 2.84 0.99
CA HIS A 223 -37.94 2.41 -0.29
C HIS A 223 -36.43 2.23 -0.15
N VAL A 224 -35.84 1.18 -0.73
CA VAL A 224 -34.40 0.89 -0.62
C VAL A 224 -33.55 2.10 -1.01
N ASP A 225 -33.82 2.71 -2.15
CA ASP A 225 -33.11 3.90 -2.61
C ASP A 225 -33.14 5.08 -1.62
N GLU A 226 -34.29 5.37 -1.03
CA GLU A 226 -34.42 6.43 -0.01
C GLU A 226 -33.67 6.07 1.28
N LEU A 227 -33.67 4.79 1.65
CA LEU A 227 -32.96 4.29 2.83
C LEU A 227 -31.44 4.49 2.69
N LEU A 228 -30.88 4.21 1.51
CA LEU A 228 -29.44 4.33 1.25
C LEU A 228 -28.93 5.78 1.25
N GLU A 229 -29.83 6.76 1.17
CA GLU A 229 -29.53 8.19 1.25
C GLU A 229 -30.01 8.82 2.56
N SER A 230 -30.66 8.02 3.43
CA SER A 230 -31.25 8.53 4.65
C SER A 230 -30.22 8.93 5.71
N ASP A 231 -30.46 10.07 6.36
CA ASP A 231 -29.70 10.48 7.54
C ASP A 231 -29.80 9.47 8.68
N TRP A 232 -30.92 8.75 8.77
CA TRP A 232 -31.09 7.70 9.76
C TRP A 232 -30.06 6.58 9.60
N LEU A 233 -29.88 6.08 8.36
CA LEU A 233 -28.89 5.04 8.08
C LEU A 233 -27.47 5.56 8.31
N ARG A 234 -27.18 6.81 7.91
CA ARG A 234 -25.90 7.47 8.14
C ARG A 234 -25.55 7.49 9.64
N MET A 235 -26.49 7.93 10.48
CA MET A 235 -26.32 7.97 11.93
C MET A 235 -26.20 6.57 12.55
N ARG A 236 -26.92 5.58 11.99
CA ARG A 236 -26.84 4.18 12.44
C ARG A 236 -25.46 3.58 12.18
N ILE A 237 -24.90 3.81 11.00
CA ILE A 237 -23.55 3.39 10.62
C ILE A 237 -22.50 4.09 11.48
N MET A 238 -22.62 5.41 11.68
CA MET A 238 -21.74 6.16 12.59
C MET A 238 -21.70 5.54 13.98
N LYS A 239 -22.87 5.19 14.54
CA LYS A 239 -22.97 4.54 15.85
C LYS A 239 -22.34 3.15 15.88
N GLU A 240 -22.38 2.41 14.77
CA GLU A 240 -21.68 1.12 14.64
C GLU A 240 -20.16 1.32 14.62
N MET A 241 -19.67 2.28 13.82
CA MET A 241 -18.25 2.64 13.76
C MET A 241 -17.70 3.11 15.11
N GLU A 242 -18.51 3.84 15.89
CA GLU A 242 -18.17 4.28 17.24
C GLU A 242 -18.09 3.13 18.27
N ARG A 243 -18.77 2.02 18.03
CA ARG A 243 -18.75 0.86 18.94
C ARG A 243 -17.54 -0.04 18.73
N LEU A 244 -16.78 0.15 17.64
CA LEU A 244 -15.60 -0.66 17.39
C LEU A 244 -14.58 -0.53 18.52
N PRO A 245 -14.09 -1.67 19.06
CA PRO A 245 -13.00 -1.69 20.02
C PRO A 245 -11.75 -0.97 19.49
N LEU A 246 -11.02 -0.31 20.38
CA LEU A 246 -9.91 0.58 20.00
C LEU A 246 -8.67 -0.15 19.49
N ASP A 247 -8.54 -1.40 19.88
CA ASP A 247 -7.53 -2.36 19.44
C ASP A 247 -7.76 -2.82 17.99
N VAL A 248 -8.97 -2.66 17.45
CA VAL A 248 -9.28 -2.96 16.04
C VAL A 248 -8.80 -1.84 15.11
N LEU A 249 -8.84 -0.58 15.56
CA LEU A 249 -8.31 0.54 14.79
C LEU A 249 -6.80 0.67 14.99
N PRO A 250 -6.02 1.00 13.93
CA PRO A 250 -4.58 1.17 14.06
C PRO A 250 -4.29 2.32 15.03
N LYS A 251 -3.87 2.00 16.25
CA LYS A 251 -3.43 2.94 17.32
C LYS A 251 -4.56 3.73 18.04
N GLY A 252 -5.76 3.17 18.18
CA GLY A 252 -6.76 3.60 19.18
C GLY A 252 -7.70 4.76 18.78
N HIS A 253 -8.33 5.44 19.76
CA HIS A 253 -9.39 6.45 19.57
C HIS A 253 -9.04 7.59 18.60
N LYS A 254 -7.77 7.94 18.47
CA LYS A 254 -7.28 9.04 17.63
C LYS A 254 -7.34 8.74 16.12
N TYR A 255 -7.80 7.57 15.73
CA TYR A 255 -7.89 7.11 14.33
C TYR A 255 -9.33 6.83 13.92
N ARG A 256 -10.31 7.38 14.64
CA ARG A 256 -11.72 7.30 14.27
C ARG A 256 -12.08 8.31 13.20
N VAL A 257 -12.94 7.89 12.28
CA VAL A 257 -13.63 8.77 11.34
C VAL A 257 -14.65 9.60 12.13
N ASN A 258 -14.66 10.91 11.87
CA ASN A 258 -15.48 11.89 12.58
C ASN A 258 -16.85 12.10 11.94
N ASP A 259 -16.95 11.92 10.63
CA ASP A 259 -18.22 12.00 9.90
C ASP A 259 -18.17 11.12 8.65
N VAL A 260 -19.34 10.68 8.20
CA VAL A 260 -19.48 9.83 7.01
C VAL A 260 -20.54 10.38 6.07
N GLU A 261 -20.36 10.08 4.80
CA GLU A 261 -21.35 10.31 3.75
C GLU A 261 -21.63 9.01 3.00
N LEU A 262 -22.92 8.81 2.67
CA LEU A 262 -23.36 7.59 2.02
C LEU A 262 -23.21 7.71 0.51
N VAL A 263 -22.69 6.66 -0.11
CA VAL A 263 -22.59 6.52 -1.57
C VAL A 263 -23.41 5.31 -1.98
N LYS A 264 -24.48 5.55 -2.74
CA LYS A 264 -25.41 4.52 -3.21
C LYS A 264 -24.74 3.54 -4.18
N GLU A 265 -23.93 4.06 -5.11
CA GLU A 265 -23.27 3.25 -6.13
C GLU A 265 -21.96 2.65 -5.61
N PRO A 266 -21.78 1.33 -5.69
CA PRO A 266 -20.53 0.70 -5.25
C PRO A 266 -19.37 1.12 -6.15
N PHE A 267 -18.21 1.32 -5.53
CA PHE A 267 -16.97 1.52 -6.24
C PHE A 267 -16.63 0.27 -7.06
N SER A 268 -16.24 0.49 -8.31
CA SER A 268 -16.07 -0.57 -9.28
C SER A 268 -14.95 -0.27 -10.28
N VAL A 269 -14.52 -1.30 -10.99
CA VAL A 269 -13.57 -1.15 -12.09
C VAL A 269 -14.22 -0.41 -13.27
N ALA A 270 -15.52 -0.63 -13.49
CA ALA A 270 -16.28 0.01 -14.58
C ALA A 270 -16.35 1.53 -14.42
N CYS A 271 -16.55 2.02 -13.19
CA CYS A 271 -16.58 3.45 -12.88
C CYS A 271 -15.17 4.06 -12.70
N GLY A 272 -14.11 3.26 -12.89
CA GLY A 272 -12.71 3.70 -12.74
C GLY A 272 -12.28 3.98 -11.30
N THR A 273 -13.15 3.76 -10.31
CA THR A 273 -12.92 4.02 -8.88
C THR A 273 -12.13 2.91 -8.18
N ILE A 274 -12.12 1.70 -8.75
CA ILE A 274 -11.26 0.60 -8.30
C ILE A 274 -10.25 0.25 -9.41
N THR A 275 -9.02 -0.08 -9.02
CA THR A 275 -8.03 -0.63 -9.96
C THR A 275 -8.46 -2.00 -10.49
N ALA A 276 -8.36 -2.24 -11.80
CA ALA A 276 -8.60 -3.55 -12.42
C ALA A 276 -7.65 -4.69 -11.94
N ALA A 277 -6.60 -4.35 -11.18
CA ALA A 277 -5.64 -5.30 -10.64
C ALA A 277 -6.23 -6.19 -9.53
N VAL A 278 -5.66 -7.38 -9.37
CA VAL A 278 -5.99 -8.33 -8.29
C VAL A 278 -5.77 -7.63 -6.94
N GLY A 279 -6.85 -7.44 -6.18
CA GLY A 279 -6.80 -6.88 -4.84
C GLY A 279 -7.56 -5.57 -4.59
N ARG A 280 -8.52 -5.17 -5.46
CA ARG A 280 -9.47 -4.06 -5.25
C ARG A 280 -8.88 -2.87 -4.50
N ARG A 281 -8.07 -2.04 -5.16
CA ARG A 281 -7.55 -0.79 -4.57
C ARG A 281 -8.42 0.39 -4.99
N TYR A 282 -8.78 1.22 -4.02
CA TYR A 282 -9.51 2.47 -4.27
C TYR A 282 -8.61 3.51 -4.95
N ARG A 283 -9.06 4.05 -6.07
CA ARG A 283 -8.48 5.24 -6.70
C ARG A 283 -9.02 6.47 -6.00
N ARG A 284 -8.48 6.78 -4.81
CA ARG A 284 -9.00 7.86 -3.94
C ARG A 284 -9.15 9.20 -4.65
N SER A 285 -8.20 9.58 -5.51
CA SER A 285 -8.28 10.81 -6.31
C SER A 285 -9.48 10.82 -7.26
N GLU A 286 -9.81 9.69 -7.88
CA GLU A 286 -10.95 9.56 -8.79
C GLU A 286 -12.27 9.58 -8.00
N ILE A 287 -12.33 8.82 -6.91
CA ILE A 287 -13.51 8.74 -6.04
C ILE A 287 -13.87 10.12 -5.47
N MET A 288 -12.85 10.87 -5.05
CA MET A 288 -12.97 12.23 -4.57
C MET A 288 -13.46 13.20 -5.66
N LEU A 289 -12.96 13.08 -6.89
CA LEU A 289 -13.45 13.90 -8.01
C LEU A 289 -14.93 13.62 -8.30
N GLN A 290 -15.33 12.36 -8.26
CA GLN A 290 -16.71 11.94 -8.52
C GLN A 290 -17.68 12.27 -7.37
N ASN A 291 -17.19 12.39 -6.13
CA ASN A 291 -18.03 12.57 -4.93
C ASN A 291 -17.69 13.86 -4.16
N ARG A 292 -17.22 14.88 -4.88
CA ARG A 292 -16.76 16.14 -4.30
C ARG A 292 -17.80 16.79 -3.39
N ASP A 293 -19.05 16.87 -3.85
CA ASP A 293 -20.12 17.57 -3.12
C ASP A 293 -20.41 16.92 -1.77
N LYS A 294 -20.36 15.58 -1.71
CA LYS A 294 -20.54 14.81 -0.47
C LYS A 294 -19.39 15.05 0.50
N ILE A 295 -18.15 15.02 0.00
CA ILE A 295 -16.97 15.34 0.80
C ILE A 295 -17.06 16.75 1.39
N GLU A 296 -17.48 17.74 0.59
CA GLU A 296 -17.67 19.11 1.07
C GLU A 296 -18.81 19.21 2.10
N ALA A 297 -19.91 18.48 1.93
CA ALA A 297 -21.01 18.42 2.88
C ALA A 297 -20.57 17.86 4.25
N ALA A 298 -19.80 16.75 4.25
CA ALA A 298 -19.22 16.19 5.47
C ALA A 298 -18.30 17.20 6.18
N LEU A 299 -17.43 17.87 5.42
CA LEU A 299 -16.49 18.84 5.99
C LEU A 299 -17.20 20.06 6.59
N ARG A 300 -18.34 20.48 6.04
CA ARG A 300 -19.14 21.59 6.58
C ARG A 300 -19.80 21.25 7.92
N ARG A 301 -20.06 19.97 8.22
CA ARG A 301 -20.61 19.54 9.51
C ARG A 301 -19.55 19.48 10.61
N LEU A 302 -18.27 19.51 10.25
CA LEU A 302 -17.16 19.47 11.20
C LEU A 302 -16.75 20.88 11.63
N PRO A 303 -16.34 21.06 12.91
CA PRO A 303 -15.80 22.33 13.38
C PRO A 303 -14.44 22.58 12.70
N LEU A 304 -14.40 23.51 11.73
CA LEU A 304 -13.16 23.92 11.09
C LEU A 304 -12.34 24.79 12.05
N LEU A 305 -11.04 24.49 12.20
CA LEU A 305 -10.12 25.24 13.06
C LEU A 305 -9.80 26.64 12.53
N ALA A 306 -10.02 26.88 11.23
CA ALA A 306 -9.95 28.19 10.60
C ALA A 306 -10.96 28.30 9.44
N PRO A 307 -11.58 29.48 9.21
CA PRO A 307 -12.42 29.69 8.05
C PRO A 307 -11.58 29.52 6.77
N PRO A 308 -12.14 28.89 5.72
CA PRO A 308 -11.37 28.63 4.50
C PRO A 308 -10.97 29.96 3.85
N LYS A 309 -9.72 30.08 3.38
CA LYS A 309 -9.18 31.29 2.73
C LYS A 309 -9.83 31.60 1.36
N SER A 310 -10.77 30.76 0.92
CA SER A 310 -11.54 30.84 -0.32
C SER A 310 -12.85 30.07 -0.11
N ASP A 311 -13.96 30.52 -0.72
CA ASP A 311 -15.25 29.80 -0.70
C ASP A 311 -15.18 28.39 -1.33
N TYR A 312 -14.08 28.09 -2.03
CA TYR A 312 -13.78 26.76 -2.56
C TYR A 312 -12.79 26.05 -1.63
N LEU A 313 -13.24 24.98 -0.97
CA LEU A 313 -12.32 24.00 -0.40
C LEU A 313 -11.50 23.41 -1.56
N ASN A 314 -10.19 23.62 -1.55
CA ASN A 314 -9.29 22.93 -2.47
C ASN A 314 -9.23 21.46 -2.04
N VAL A 315 -10.17 20.67 -2.57
CA VAL A 315 -10.33 19.25 -2.26
C VAL A 315 -8.97 18.54 -2.41
N ALA A 316 -8.11 18.96 -3.35
CA ALA A 316 -6.76 18.42 -3.55
C ALA A 316 -5.88 18.40 -2.28
N GLU A 317 -6.15 19.25 -1.29
CA GLU A 317 -5.48 19.26 0.01
C GLU A 317 -5.93 18.14 0.97
N LEU A 318 -7.06 17.47 0.69
CA LEU A 318 -7.56 16.29 1.43
C LEU A 318 -6.83 14.99 1.05
N ILE A 319 -5.99 15.05 0.01
CA ILE A 319 -5.15 13.94 -0.43
C ILE A 319 -3.65 14.25 -0.27
N THR A 320 -3.25 15.46 0.12
CA THR A 320 -1.81 15.79 0.08
C THR A 320 -0.99 15.00 1.10
N PRO A 321 -0.07 14.09 0.65
CA PRO A 321 1.19 13.97 1.36
C PRO A 321 1.81 15.38 1.39
N ARG A 322 2.26 15.79 2.56
CA ARG A 322 2.90 17.08 2.88
C ARG A 322 3.51 17.76 1.65
N ARG A 323 3.15 19.03 1.39
CA ARG A 323 3.94 19.88 0.48
C ARG A 323 5.39 19.83 0.95
N THR A 324 6.28 19.17 0.22
CA THR A 324 7.71 19.34 0.39
C THR A 324 8.04 20.75 -0.06
N THR A 325 8.01 21.71 0.87
CA THR A 325 8.90 22.88 0.79
C THR A 325 10.31 22.42 1.11
N GLY A 326 10.82 21.45 0.36
CA GLY A 326 12.23 21.12 0.32
C GLY A 326 12.83 22.01 -0.75
N LYS A 327 13.43 23.12 -0.32
CA LYS A 327 14.46 23.76 -1.12
C LYS A 327 15.48 22.66 -1.43
N TYR A 328 15.53 22.20 -2.67
CA TYR A 328 16.74 21.56 -3.19
C TYR A 328 17.77 22.69 -3.27
N GLY A 329 18.40 22.96 -2.13
CA GLY A 329 19.56 23.81 -1.99
C GLY A 329 20.63 22.93 -1.38
N ASP A 330 21.69 22.74 -2.17
CA ASP A 330 23.07 22.50 -1.76
C ASP A 330 23.26 22.24 -0.27
N ASP A 331 23.48 20.98 0.10
CA ASP A 331 24.45 20.64 1.14
C ASP A 331 25.00 19.24 0.86
N ILE A 332 26.19 19.28 0.27
CA ILE A 332 27.13 18.21 0.12
C ILE A 332 27.48 17.70 1.52
N PHE A 333 27.24 16.42 1.81
CA PHE A 333 28.02 15.70 2.80
C PHE A 333 28.56 14.41 2.19
N THR A 334 29.80 14.53 1.73
CA THR A 334 30.76 13.43 1.57
C THR A 334 30.95 12.72 2.91
N GLY A 335 30.72 11.41 2.94
CA GLY A 335 30.91 10.60 4.14
C GLY A 335 31.05 9.11 3.82
N SER A 336 32.28 8.73 3.44
CA SER A 336 32.89 7.41 3.64
C SER A 336 32.17 6.16 3.12
N THR A 337 32.54 5.77 1.91
CA THR A 337 32.59 4.38 1.42
C THR A 337 33.46 3.48 2.31
N ALA A 338 32.83 2.61 3.09
CA ALA A 338 33.38 1.34 3.55
C ALA A 338 32.19 0.42 3.91
N LEU A 339 32.27 -0.87 3.55
CA LEU A 339 31.22 -1.90 3.70
C LEU A 339 30.22 -2.01 2.52
N CYS A 340 30.73 -2.18 1.30
CA CYS A 340 29.98 -2.86 0.22
C CYS A 340 30.90 -3.44 -0.88
N SER A 341 32.06 -4.01 -0.51
CA SER A 341 32.99 -4.63 -1.46
C SER A 341 33.05 -6.15 -1.43
N ASP A 342 32.39 -6.84 -0.48
CA ASP A 342 32.73 -8.24 -0.20
C ASP A 342 31.78 -9.29 -0.82
N PHE A 343 30.88 -8.90 -1.72
CA PHE A 343 29.96 -9.84 -2.37
C PHE A 343 30.26 -10.18 -3.85
N ARG A 344 31.44 -9.82 -4.38
CA ARG A 344 31.85 -10.16 -5.76
C ARG A 344 33.09 -11.03 -5.90
N ARG A 345 33.62 -11.62 -4.83
CA ARG A 345 34.78 -12.52 -4.90
C ARG A 345 34.50 -13.88 -4.27
N GLN A 346 33.64 -14.69 -4.90
CA GLN A 346 33.60 -16.13 -4.62
C GLN A 346 32.86 -16.91 -5.74
N SER A 347 33.27 -16.72 -7.00
CA SER A 347 32.91 -17.63 -8.10
C SER A 347 33.74 -17.37 -9.36
N ALA A 348 35.06 -17.41 -9.25
CA ALA A 348 35.93 -17.61 -10.40
C ALA A 348 37.29 -18.12 -9.92
N SER A 349 37.48 -19.43 -9.94
CA SER A 349 38.79 -20.04 -9.80
C SER A 349 38.93 -21.15 -10.85
N THR A 350 40.02 -21.05 -11.62
CA THR A 350 40.63 -21.99 -12.60
C THR A 350 40.33 -21.70 -14.09
N PRO A 351 41.31 -21.96 -14.99
CA PRO A 351 42.34 -21.00 -15.32
C PRO A 351 42.45 -20.71 -16.84
N GLU A 352 43.17 -19.63 -17.13
CA GLU A 352 43.81 -19.23 -18.39
C GLU A 352 43.71 -20.19 -19.59
N THR A 353 43.18 -19.69 -20.71
CA THR A 353 43.72 -19.99 -22.03
C THR A 353 43.65 -18.77 -22.95
N GLN A 354 44.74 -18.61 -23.66
CA GLN A 354 45.23 -17.52 -24.50
C GLN A 354 44.27 -16.92 -25.54
N SER A 355 44.55 -15.65 -25.81
CA SER A 355 44.10 -14.83 -26.95
C SER A 355 44.40 -15.44 -28.32
N PHE A 356 43.44 -15.38 -29.24
CA PHE A 356 43.66 -15.13 -30.68
C PHE A 356 42.43 -14.40 -31.25
N GLY A 357 42.69 -13.47 -32.17
CA GLY A 357 41.70 -12.55 -32.74
C GLY A 357 41.03 -13.02 -34.03
N ASP A 358 40.26 -12.06 -34.55
CA ASP A 358 39.62 -11.89 -35.85
C ASP A 358 38.36 -12.72 -36.22
N ASP A 359 37.35 -11.93 -36.60
CA ASP A 359 36.29 -12.12 -37.58
C ASP A 359 35.36 -13.35 -37.53
N ASP A 360 34.11 -13.12 -37.06
CA ASP A 360 32.91 -13.50 -37.84
C ASP A 360 31.64 -12.75 -37.32
N PRO A 361 30.93 -11.97 -38.15
CA PRO A 361 29.68 -11.32 -37.77
C PRO A 361 28.49 -12.23 -38.13
N ARG A 362 27.94 -12.96 -37.16
CA ARG A 362 26.62 -13.60 -37.26
C ARG A 362 26.21 -14.20 -35.91
N LEU A 363 25.20 -13.62 -35.26
CA LEU A 363 23.99 -14.31 -34.79
C LEU A 363 23.24 -13.45 -33.76
N SER A 364 22.14 -12.90 -34.25
CA SER A 364 20.95 -12.56 -33.48
C SER A 364 20.33 -13.82 -32.84
N VAL A 365 20.07 -13.78 -31.52
CA VAL A 365 18.77 -14.04 -30.85
C VAL A 365 18.80 -13.30 -29.52
#